data_AF-A0A6S7KBF2-F1
#
_entry.id   AF-A0A6S7KBF2-F1
#
_cell.length_a   1.000
_cell.length_b   1.000
_cell.length_c   1.000
_cell.angle_alpha   90.00
_cell.angle_beta   90.00
_cell.angle_gamma   90.00
#
_symmetry.space_group_name_H-M   'P 1'
#
loop_
_entity.id
_entity.type
_entity.pdbx_description
1 polymer ?
#
loop_
_entity_poly.entity_id
_entity_poly.type
_entity_poly.pdbx_seq_one_letter_code
_entity_poly.pdbx_strand_id
1 'polypeptide(L)'
;MASRLRPTLLEVIYEDQTCGIPNRTIYNSVLCLRDMAHEASEKNLNLILINLDQEKAFDCVNRGFLIKIMQKLNYGPSFIHWIETLYSEANCRIINNGWLSDPFLLR
;
A
#
# COMPACT_ATOMS: atom_id res chain seq x y z
N MET A 1 1.27 -12.58 7.67
CA MET A 1 0.08 -11.93 7.06
C MET A 1 0.27 -11.56 5.60
N ALA A 2 1.31 -10.82 5.24
CA ALA A 2 1.53 -10.36 3.86
C ALA A 2 1.50 -11.50 2.81
N SER A 3 2.08 -12.67 3.11
CA SER A 3 2.05 -13.83 2.23
C SER A 3 0.64 -14.34 1.91
N ARG A 4 -0.32 -14.20 2.85
CA ARG A 4 -1.72 -14.62 2.67
C ARG A 4 -2.51 -13.67 1.76
N LEU A 5 -2.05 -12.42 1.63
CA LEU A 5 -2.64 -11.42 0.74
C LEU A 5 -2.15 -11.56 -0.70
N ARG A 6 -0.93 -12.07 -0.92
CA ARG A 6 -0.32 -12.10 -2.27
C ARG A 6 -1.20 -12.74 -3.35
N PRO A 7 -1.87 -13.89 -3.14
CA PRO A 7 -2.67 -14.50 -4.20
C PRO A 7 -3.90 -13.66 -4.56
N THR A 8 -4.56 -13.08 -3.56
CA THR A 8 -5.79 -12.29 -3.73
C THR A 8 -5.51 -10.86 -4.20
N LEU A 9 -4.32 -10.33 -3.93
CA LEU A 9 -3.93 -8.99 -4.38
C LEU A 9 -4.04 -8.86 -5.90
N LEU A 10 -3.59 -9.86 -6.66
CA LEU A 10 -3.63 -9.85 -8.12
C LEU A 10 -5.05 -9.82 -8.71
N GLU A 11 -6.07 -10.21 -7.94
CA GLU A 11 -7.48 -10.18 -8.37
C GLU A 11 -8.11 -8.79 -8.20
N VAL A 12 -7.51 -7.93 -7.36
CA VAL A 12 -8.08 -6.64 -6.94
C VAL A 12 -7.30 -5.46 -7.51
N ILE A 13 -5.99 -5.63 -7.71
CA ILE A 13 -5.11 -4.57 -8.23
C ILE A 13 -5.09 -4.58 -9.76
N TYR A 14 -5.10 -3.39 -10.35
CA TYR A 14 -4.95 -3.25 -11.79
C TYR A 14 -3.52 -3.56 -12.23
N GLU A 15 -3.32 -3.88 -13.52
CA GLU A 15 -2.02 -4.26 -14.08
C GLU A 15 -0.94 -3.16 -13.97
N ASP A 16 -1.36 -1.90 -14.04
CA ASP A 16 -0.49 -0.73 -13.96
C ASP A 16 0.05 -0.44 -12.56
N GLN A 17 -0.49 -1.08 -11.51
CA GLN A 17 0.02 -0.91 -10.15
C GLN A 17 1.32 -1.71 -9.97
N THR A 18 2.46 -1.00 -9.92
CA THR A 18 3.78 -1.62 -9.86
C THR A 18 4.34 -1.75 -8.44
N CYS A 19 4.11 -0.76 -7.58
CA CYS A 19 4.68 -0.76 -6.23
C CYS A 19 4.10 -1.87 -5.35
N GLY A 20 4.98 -2.63 -4.67
CA GLY A 20 4.61 -3.66 -3.71
C GLY A 20 4.08 -4.97 -4.32
N ILE A 21 4.08 -5.09 -5.65
CA ILE A 21 3.54 -6.26 -6.35
C ILE A 21 4.69 -7.13 -6.88
N PRO A 22 4.72 -8.44 -6.55
CA PRO A 22 5.73 -9.34 -7.07
C PRO A 22 5.81 -9.30 -8.60
N ASN A 23 7.03 -9.29 -9.13
CA ASN A 23 7.33 -9.26 -10.57
C ASN A 23 6.87 -8.00 -11.32
N ARG A 24 6.45 -6.94 -10.62
CA ARG A 24 6.23 -5.62 -11.22
C ARG A 24 7.28 -4.64 -10.72
N THR A 25 7.80 -3.81 -11.62
CA THR A 25 8.89 -2.88 -11.31
C THR A 25 8.54 -1.49 -11.79
N ILE A 26 9.13 -0.47 -11.15
CA ILE A 26 8.98 0.93 -11.57
C ILE A 26 9.46 1.16 -13.01
N TYR A 27 10.38 0.33 -13.48
CA TYR A 27 10.90 0.39 -14.85
C TYR A 27 9.79 0.27 -15.89
N ASN A 28 8.80 -0.60 -15.66
CA ASN A 28 7.66 -0.75 -16.57
C ASN A 28 6.84 0.55 -16.68
N SER A 29 6.60 1.23 -15.56
CA SER A 29 5.88 2.52 -15.55
C SER A 29 6.65 3.61 -16.29
N VAL A 30 7.98 3.67 -16.12
CA VAL A 30 8.84 4.65 -16.81
C VAL A 30 8.88 4.38 -18.32
N LEU A 31 9.01 3.11 -18.73
CA LEU A 31 8.96 2.74 -20.14
C LEU A 31 7.62 3.10 -20.78
N CYS A 32 6.52 2.77 -20.12
CA CYS A 32 5.17 3.09 -20.61
C CYS A 32 4.99 4.59 -20.83
N LEU A 33 5.41 5.41 -19.86
CA LEU A 33 5.38 6.87 -19.98
C LEU A 33 6.25 7.40 -21.12
N ARG A 34 7.46 6.86 -21.29
CA ARG A 34 8.36 7.21 -22.40
C ARG A 34 7.72 6.89 -23.75
N ASP A 35 7.15 5.70 -23.88
CA ASP A 35 6.57 5.22 -25.13
C ASP A 35 5.31 6.04 -25.49
N MET A 36 4.46 6.36 -24.52
CA MET A 36 3.33 7.30 -24.70
C MET A 36 3.79 8.70 -25.16
N ALA A 37 4.86 9.23 -24.55
CA ALA A 37 5.41 10.53 -24.93
C ALA A 37 5.99 10.51 -26.35
N HIS A 38 6.69 9.44 -26.72
CA HIS A 38 7.22 9.26 -28.06
C HIS A 38 6.10 9.14 -29.09
N GLU A 39 5.08 8.34 -28.83
CA GLU A 39 3.92 8.17 -29.72
C GLU A 39 3.14 9.48 -29.92
N ALA A 40 2.93 10.24 -28.84
CA ALA A 40 2.30 11.55 -28.93
C ALA A 40 3.11 12.52 -29.81
N SER A 41 4.44 12.50 -29.69
CA SER A 41 5.33 13.30 -30.55
C SER A 41 5.23 12.89 -32.01
N GLU A 42 5.32 11.60 -32.32
CA GLU A 42 5.26 11.07 -33.70
C GLU A 42 3.92 11.38 -34.38
N LYS A 43 2.82 11.35 -33.62
CA LYS A 43 1.47 11.60 -34.13
C LYS A 43 1.00 13.05 -33.99
N ASN A 44 1.87 13.94 -33.50
CA ASN A 44 1.55 15.35 -33.22
C ASN A 44 0.28 15.51 -32.35
N LEU A 45 0.16 14.69 -31.30
CA LEU A 45 -0.93 14.70 -30.34
C LEU A 45 -0.56 15.50 -29.10
N ASN A 46 -1.55 16.17 -28.52
CA ASN A 46 -1.38 16.81 -27.21
C ASN A 46 -1.38 15.73 -26.11
N LEU A 47 -0.35 15.75 -25.27
CA LEU A 47 -0.22 14.88 -24.09
C LEU A 47 -0.20 15.73 -22.82
N ILE A 48 -0.94 15.31 -21.79
CA ILE A 48 -0.92 15.90 -20.46
C ILE A 48 -0.46 14.83 -19.47
N LEU A 49 0.57 15.16 -18.69
CA LEU A 49 1.01 14.33 -17.56
C LEU A 49 0.49 14.92 -16.25
N ILE A 50 -0.23 14.12 -15.48
CA ILE A 50 -0.68 14.47 -14.14
C ILE A 50 0.12 13.64 -13.14
N ASN A 51 0.84 14.32 -12.25
CA ASN A 51 1.57 13.67 -11.17
C ASN A 51 0.83 13.91 -9.84
N LEU A 52 0.48 12.83 -9.14
CA LEU A 52 -0.25 12.85 -7.88
C LEU A 52 0.58 12.16 -6.81
N ASP A 53 0.76 12.82 -5.68
CA ASP A 53 1.44 12.26 -4.50
C ASP A 53 0.53 12.37 -3.27
N GLN A 54 0.60 11.38 -2.38
CA GLN A 54 -0.20 11.35 -1.15
C GLN A 54 0.71 11.65 0.05
N GLU A 55 0.45 12.79 0.71
CA GLU A 55 1.17 13.14 1.93
C GLU A 55 0.91 12.08 3.01
N LYS A 56 2.01 11.49 3.52
CA LYS A 56 1.99 10.50 4.61
C LYS A 56 0.99 9.36 4.36
N ALA A 57 1.05 8.77 3.16
CA ALA A 57 0.10 7.76 2.69
C ALA A 57 -0.20 6.62 3.68
N PHE A 58 0.76 6.21 4.52
CA PHE A 58 0.55 5.17 5.54
C PHE A 58 -0.13 5.68 6.82
N ASP A 59 0.10 6.94 7.20
CA ASP A 59 -0.48 7.54 8.40
C ASP A 59 -1.92 8.02 8.14
N CYS A 60 -2.21 8.45 6.90
CA CYS A 60 -3.48 9.01 6.49
C CYS A 60 -4.54 7.96 6.06
N VAL A 61 -4.26 6.66 6.22
CA VAL A 61 -5.22 5.62 5.86
C VAL A 61 -6.43 5.64 6.80
N ASN A 62 -7.64 5.81 6.25
CA ASN A 62 -8.86 5.65 7.02
C ASN A 62 -9.09 4.16 7.35
N ARG A 63 -8.91 3.80 8.62
CA ARG A 63 -9.00 2.41 9.10
C ARG A 63 -10.39 1.82 8.91
N GLY A 64 -11.45 2.60 9.16
CA GLY A 64 -12.83 2.15 8.94
C GLY A 64 -13.12 1.83 7.47
N PHE A 65 -12.57 2.62 6.54
CA PHE A 65 -12.63 2.34 5.11
C PHE A 65 -11.86 1.08 4.73
N LEU A 66 -10.64 0.91 5.23
CA LEU A 66 -9.83 -0.29 4.99
C LEU A 66 -10.58 -1.56 5.41
N ILE A 67 -11.15 -1.60 6.62
CA ILE A 67 -11.91 -2.75 7.11
C ILE A 67 -13.13 -3.04 6.23
N LYS A 68 -13.89 -2.00 5.82
CA LYS A 68 -15.04 -2.17 4.91
C LYS A 68 -14.64 -2.74 3.55
N ILE A 69 -13.51 -2.29 2.99
CA ILE A 69 -12.97 -2.85 1.74
C ILE A 69 -12.60 -4.32 1.94
N MET A 70 -11.93 -4.66 3.04
CA MET A 70 -11.57 -6.06 3.32
C MET A 70 -12.79 -6.97 3.46
N GLN A 71 -13.86 -6.49 4.10
CA GLN A 71 -15.14 -7.20 4.17
C GLN A 71 -15.77 -7.39 2.78
N LYS A 72 -15.77 -6.33 1.95
CA LYS A 72 -16.29 -6.37 0.58
C LYS A 72 -15.52 -7.35 -0.33
N LEU A 73 -14.22 -7.49 -0.09
CA LEU A 73 -13.34 -8.44 -0.77
C LEU A 73 -13.43 -9.87 -0.18
N ASN A 74 -14.36 -10.12 0.73
CA ASN A 74 -14.60 -11.42 1.36
C ASN A 74 -13.39 -11.98 2.13
N TYR A 75 -12.54 -11.12 2.70
CA TYR A 75 -11.53 -11.61 3.65
C TYR A 75 -12.20 -12.16 4.91
N GLY A 76 -11.72 -13.32 5.37
CA GLY A 76 -12.30 -14.00 6.53
C GLY A 76 -12.20 -13.17 7.82
N PRO A 77 -13.18 -13.30 8.74
CA PRO A 77 -13.28 -12.46 9.93
C PRO A 77 -12.03 -12.53 10.82
N SER A 78 -11.38 -13.69 10.94
CA SER A 78 -10.14 -13.82 11.70
C SER A 78 -8.98 -13.00 11.10
N PHE A 79 -8.90 -12.90 9.78
CA PHE A 79 -7.85 -12.12 9.13
C PHE A 79 -8.07 -10.62 9.33
N ILE A 80 -9.32 -10.17 9.19
CA ILE A 80 -9.72 -8.79 9.45
C ILE A 80 -9.43 -8.42 10.91
N HIS A 81 -9.84 -9.29 11.85
CA HIS A 81 -9.58 -9.07 13.28
C HIS A 81 -8.10 -8.87 13.58
N TRP A 82 -7.22 -9.67 12.98
CA TRP A 82 -5.80 -9.48 13.20
C TRP A 82 -5.27 -8.15 12.64
N ILE A 83 -5.81 -7.63 11.52
CA ILE A 83 -5.47 -6.30 11.01
C ILE A 83 -5.95 -5.22 11.98
N GLU A 84 -7.16 -5.36 12.54
CA GLU A 84 -7.66 -4.47 13.59
C GLU A 84 -6.75 -4.48 14.81
N THR A 85 -6.25 -5.65 15.23
CA THR A 85 -5.28 -5.76 16.33
C THR A 85 -3.98 -5.01 16.02
N LEU A 86 -3.44 -5.11 14.80
CA LEU A 86 -2.23 -4.38 14.41
C LEU A 86 -2.41 -2.85 14.44
N TYR A 87 -3.63 -2.39 14.20
CA TYR A 87 -4.01 -0.99 14.26
C TYR A 87 -4.58 -0.55 15.62
N SER A 88 -4.61 -1.43 16.62
CA SER A 88 -4.98 -1.07 18.00
C SER A 88 -3.84 -0.32 18.71
N GLU A 89 -4.04 0.05 19.97
CA GLU A 89 -3.05 0.80 20.76
C GLU A 89 -1.71 0.04 20.87
N ALA A 90 -0.73 0.46 20.08
CA ALA A 90 0.61 -0.07 20.12
C ALA A 90 1.35 0.54 21.32
N ASN A 91 1.96 -0.31 22.14
CA ASN A 91 2.80 0.11 23.25
C ASN A 91 4.25 -0.26 22.96
N CYS A 92 5.17 0.64 23.32
CA CYS A 92 6.61 0.43 23.24
C CYS A 92 7.23 0.35 24.63
N ARG A 93 8.38 -0.33 24.71
CA ARG A 93 9.26 -0.35 25.88
C ARG A 93 10.70 -0.17 25.41
N ILE A 94 11.47 0.60 26.14
CA ILE A 94 12.92 0.77 25.93
C ILE A 94 13.67 -0.28 26.74
N ILE A 95 14.63 -0.96 26.11
CA ILE A 95 15.63 -1.83 26.77
C ILE A 95 16.90 -1.02 26.97
N ASN A 96 17.37 -0.92 28.22
CA ASN A 96 18.65 -0.30 28.56
C ASN A 96 19.43 -1.23 29.51
N ASN A 97 20.60 -1.70 29.08
CA ASN A 97 21.46 -2.62 29.86
C ASN A 97 20.72 -3.84 30.43
N GLY A 98 19.79 -4.41 29.65
CA GLY A 98 18.98 -5.57 30.07
C GLY A 98 17.74 -5.23 30.89
N TRP A 99 17.50 -3.96 31.24
CA TRP A 99 16.31 -3.52 31.97
C TRP A 99 15.27 -2.93 31.02
N LEU A 100 14.01 -3.35 31.18
CA LEU A 100 12.86 -2.82 30.45
C LEU A 100 12.22 -1.66 31.23
N SER A 101 12.04 -0.53 30.56
CA SER A 101 11.20 0.59 31.05
C SER A 101 9.72 0.22 31.14
N ASP A 102 8.92 1.04 31.80
CA ASP A 102 7.46 0.93 31.74
C ASP A 102 6.94 1.12 30.30
N PRO A 103 5.82 0.46 29.93
CA PRO A 103 5.22 0.64 28.62
C PRO A 103 4.70 2.06 28.42
N PHE A 104 4.93 2.60 27.23
CA PHE A 104 4.35 3.86 26.79
C PHE A 104 3.69 3.69 25.44
N LEU A 105 2.61 4.43 25.19
CA LEU A 105 1.87 4.38 23.95
C LEU A 105 2.69 4.99 22.80
N LEU A 106 2.75 4.28 21.68
CA LEU A 106 3.16 4.85 20.41
C LEU A 106 2.00 5.70 19.89
N ARG A 107 2.26 7.00 19.70
CA ARG A 107 1.35 7.90 18.99
C ARG A 107 1.39 7.63 17.49
#